data_AF-A0A5C7JHT0-F1
#
_entry.id   AF-A0A5C7JHT0-F1
#
_cell.length_a   1.000
_cell.length_b   1.000
_cell.length_c   1.000
_cell.angle_alpha   90.00
_cell.angle_beta   90.00
_cell.angle_gamma   90.00
#
_symmetry.space_group_name_H-M   'P 1'
#
loop_
_entity.id
_entity.type
_entity.pdbx_description
1 polymer ?
#
loop_
_entity_poly.entity_id
_entity_poly.type
_entity_poly.pdbx_seq_one_letter_code
_entity_poly.pdbx_strand_id
1 'polypeptide(L)'
;MGYVYLILEGNIHGEELYKIGITKNDPQLRVKQLQTGNPNQVSLLHAYESKNYKKVEQWMHRKHAQSKTLAKNEWFNLTDEQVFSFIEDCKEADKTISFLLETNPFFN
;
A
#
# COMPACT_ATOMS: atom_id res chain seq x y z
N MET A 1 -2.90 6.56 -14.70
CA MET A 1 -3.41 5.55 -13.76
C MET A 1 -2.23 4.84 -13.12
N GLY A 2 -2.41 4.30 -11.92
CA GLY A 2 -1.44 3.44 -11.24
C GLY A 2 -2.14 2.65 -10.14
N TYR A 3 -1.41 1.78 -9.47
CA TYR A 3 -1.92 0.92 -8.42
C TYR A 3 -1.29 1.28 -7.07
N VAL A 4 -2.10 1.27 -6.03
CA VAL A 4 -1.65 1.12 -4.64
C VAL A 4 -1.82 -0.33 -4.26
N TYR A 5 -0.82 -0.95 -3.65
CA TYR A 5 -0.86 -2.36 -3.32
C TYR A 5 -0.43 -2.63 -1.88
N LEU A 6 -0.91 -3.77 -1.37
CA LEU A 6 -0.49 -4.37 -0.12
C LEU A 6 0.17 -5.72 -0.41
N ILE A 7 1.41 -5.86 0.03
CA ILE A 7 2.20 -7.08 -0.05
C ILE A 7 2.39 -7.65 1.35
N LEU A 8 2.34 -8.97 1.48
CA LEU A 8 2.74 -9.72 2.65
C LEU A 8 4.12 -10.35 2.41
N GLU A 9 5.03 -10.16 3.35
CA GLU A 9 6.24 -10.94 3.50
C GLU A 9 6.12 -11.82 4.75
N GLY A 10 6.16 -13.14 4.56
CA GLY A 10 6.20 -14.11 5.66
C GLY A 10 7.61 -14.67 5.80
N ASN A 11 8.11 -14.73 7.03
CA ASN A 11 9.39 -15.39 7.32
C ASN A 11 9.18 -16.82 7.90
N ILE A 12 10.27 -17.59 7.97
CA ILE A 12 10.26 -18.96 8.49
C ILE A 12 9.89 -19.07 9.98
N HIS A 13 9.87 -17.95 10.70
CA HIS A 13 9.53 -17.86 12.11
C HIS A 13 8.06 -17.49 12.35
N GLY A 14 7.26 -17.33 11.28
CA GLY A 14 5.84 -16.99 11.35
C GLY A 14 5.57 -15.50 11.59
N GLU A 15 6.58 -14.64 11.46
CA GLU A 15 6.38 -13.19 11.51
C GLU A 15 5.94 -12.69 10.13
N GLU A 16 4.92 -11.84 10.14
CA GLU A 16 4.33 -11.24 8.95
C GLU A 16 4.63 -9.74 8.90
N LEU A 17 5.13 -9.29 7.76
CA LEU A 17 5.37 -7.88 7.49
C LEU A 17 4.60 -7.45 6.26
N TYR A 18 3.97 -6.29 6.37
CA TYR A 18 3.12 -5.75 5.32
C TYR A 18 3.78 -4.56 4.66
N LYS A 19 3.81 -4.56 3.32
CA LYS A 19 4.33 -3.44 2.54
C LYS A 19 3.20 -2.74 1.80
N ILE A 20 3.08 -1.44 2.03
CA ILE A 20 2.24 -0.56 1.21
C ILE A 20 3.13 0.11 0.17
N GLY A 21 2.76 -0.03 -1.10
CA GLY A 21 3.55 0.54 -2.19
C GLY A 21 2.72 0.90 -3.41
N ILE A 22 3.39 1.46 -4.42
CA ILE A 22 2.77 1.88 -5.66
C ILE A 22 3.51 1.39 -6.89
N THR A 23 2.78 1.23 -7.99
CA THR A 23 3.34 0.92 -9.31
C THR A 23 2.47 1.52 -10.41
N LYS A 24 3.08 1.85 -11.55
CA LYS A 24 2.33 2.16 -12.79
C LYS A 24 2.04 0.90 -13.63
N ASN A 25 2.75 -0.19 -13.35
CA ASN A 25 2.64 -1.46 -14.04
C ASN A 25 1.79 -2.43 -13.21
N ASP A 26 1.63 -3.67 -13.69
CA ASP A 26 0.98 -4.74 -12.95
C ASP A 26 1.65 -4.99 -11.57
N PRO A 27 0.91 -4.89 -10.44
CA PRO A 27 1.39 -5.22 -9.11
C PRO A 27 1.99 -6.63 -8.99
N GLN A 28 1.47 -7.61 -9.72
CA GLN A 28 2.01 -8.99 -9.72
C GLN A 28 3.44 -9.04 -10.28
N LEU A 29 3.74 -8.25 -11.32
CA LEU A 29 5.10 -8.13 -11.83
C LEU A 29 6.04 -7.50 -10.78
N ARG A 30 5.53 -6.54 -10.00
CA ARG A 30 6.31 -5.92 -8.92
C ARG A 30 6.63 -6.92 -7.80
N VAL A 31 5.69 -7.79 -7.44
CA VAL A 31 5.92 -8.89 -6.48
C VAL A 31 6.99 -9.84 -6.99
N LYS A 32 6.91 -10.28 -8.25
CA LYS A 32 7.94 -11.15 -8.86
C LYS A 32 9.34 -10.54 -8.78
N GLN A 33 9.47 -9.24 -9.06
CA GLN A 33 10.73 -8.52 -8.94
C GLN A 33 11.25 -8.48 -7.50
N LEU A 34 10.37 -8.28 -6.52
CA LEU A 34 10.77 -8.31 -5.10
C LEU A 34 11.24 -9.70 -4.67
N GLN A 35 10.56 -10.76 -5.14
CA GLN A 35 10.94 -12.15 -4.83
C GLN A 35 12.34 -12.52 -5.35
N THR A 36 12.76 -12.01 -6.52
CA THR A 36 14.08 -12.36 -7.10
C THR A 36 15.29 -11.96 -6.24
N GLY A 37 15.12 -11.05 -5.29
CA GLY A 37 16.17 -10.62 -4.35
C GLY A 37 15.84 -10.86 -2.88
N ASN A 38 14.75 -11.59 -2.59
CA ASN A 38 14.28 -11.82 -1.23
C ASN A 38 14.12 -13.33 -0.98
N PRO A 39 14.81 -13.90 0.03
CA PRO A 39 14.65 -15.31 0.37
C PRO A 39 13.30 -15.62 1.03
N ASN A 40 12.62 -14.61 1.59
CA ASN A 40 11.31 -14.77 2.21
C ASN A 40 10.20 -14.84 1.15
N GLN A 41 9.09 -15.49 1.48
CA GLN A 41 7.94 -15.59 0.57
C GLN A 41 7.20 -14.25 0.55
N VAL A 42 7.02 -13.70 -0.66
CA VAL A 42 6.34 -12.43 -0.89
C VAL A 42 5.06 -12.67 -1.68
N SER A 43 3.91 -12.23 -1.15
CA SER A 43 2.59 -12.40 -1.78
C SER A 43 1.86 -11.08 -1.94
N LEU A 44 1.17 -10.89 -3.07
CA LEU A 44 0.24 -9.78 -3.26
C LEU A 44 -1.07 -10.08 -2.54
N LEU A 45 -1.46 -9.28 -1.56
CA LEU A 45 -2.76 -9.42 -0.89
C LEU A 45 -3.83 -8.57 -1.58
N HIS A 46 -3.53 -7.29 -1.79
CA HIS A 46 -4.49 -6.33 -2.31
C HIS A 46 -3.84 -5.40 -3.33
N ALA A 47 -4.64 -4.96 -4.30
CA ALA A 47 -4.28 -3.93 -5.25
C ALA A 47 -5.49 -3.08 -5.59
N TYR A 48 -5.31 -1.76 -5.61
CA TYR A 48 -6.34 -0.78 -5.92
C TYR A 48 -5.84 0.16 -7.02
N GLU A 49 -6.56 0.21 -8.13
CA GLU A 49 -6.24 1.10 -9.26
C GLU A 49 -6.80 2.50 -9.01
N SER A 50 -5.97 3.53 -9.24
CA SER A 50 -6.35 4.93 -9.02
C SER A 50 -5.60 5.90 -9.94
N LYS A 51 -6.24 7.03 -10.28
CA LYS A 51 -5.56 8.18 -10.87
C LYS A 51 -4.65 8.87 -9.85
N ASN A 52 -5.06 8.84 -8.59
CA ASN A 52 -4.44 9.52 -7.46
C ASN A 52 -3.52 8.60 -6.64
N TYR A 53 -3.14 7.43 -7.16
CA TYR A 53 -2.39 6.38 -6.46
C TYR A 53 -1.22 6.87 -5.59
N LYS A 54 -0.47 7.90 -6.03
CA LYS A 54 0.60 8.50 -5.22
C LYS A 54 0.08 9.19 -3.94
N LYS A 55 -0.98 9.99 -4.04
CA LYS A 55 -1.58 10.68 -2.89
C LYS A 55 -2.31 9.69 -1.98
N VAL A 56 -2.95 8.67 -2.57
CA VAL A 56 -3.58 7.57 -1.82
C VAL A 56 -2.53 6.80 -1.01
N GLU A 57 -1.38 6.46 -1.60
CA GLU A 57 -0.30 5.79 -0.87
C GLU A 57 0.22 6.64 0.30
N GLN A 58 0.45 7.93 0.08
CA GLN A 58 0.84 8.83 1.17
C GLN A 58 -0.20 8.90 2.29
N TRP A 59 -1.49 8.88 1.94
CA TRP A 59 -2.57 8.83 2.91
C TRP A 59 -2.49 7.53 3.72
N MET A 60 -2.38 6.38 3.06
CA MET A 60 -2.29 5.08 3.72
C MET A 60 -1.07 4.99 4.65
N HIS A 61 0.08 5.50 4.22
CA HIS A 61 1.27 5.59 5.06
C HIS A 61 1.09 6.44 6.30
N ARG A 62 0.32 7.54 6.22
CA ARG A 62 -0.02 8.38 7.37
C ARG A 62 -1.02 7.68 8.28
N LYS A 63 -2.04 7.03 7.71
CA LYS A 63 -3.05 6.26 8.44
C LYS A 63 -2.40 5.17 9.30
N HIS A 64 -1.43 4.46 8.76
CA HIS A 64 -0.71 3.38 9.45
C HIS A 64 0.64 3.82 10.04
N ALA A 65 0.86 5.12 10.26
CA ALA A 65 2.16 5.62 10.73
C ALA A 65 2.60 5.01 12.06
N GLN A 66 1.65 4.73 12.96
CA GLN A 66 1.90 4.08 14.26
C GLN A 66 2.34 2.62 14.13
N SER A 67 1.99 1.98 13.01
CA SER A 67 2.34 0.58 12.70
C SER A 67 3.64 0.46 11.92
N LYS A 68 4.35 1.56 11.64
CA LYS A 68 5.60 1.54 10.87
C LYS A 68 6.69 0.78 11.61
N THR A 69 7.34 -0.13 10.91
CA THR A 69 8.53 -0.82 11.41
C THR A 69 9.75 0.10 11.36
N LEU A 70 10.76 -0.22 12.16
CA LEU A 70 12.07 0.46 12.13
C LEU A 70 12.83 0.24 10.81
N ALA A 71 12.43 -0.77 10.02
CA ALA A 71 13.28 -1.37 9.00
C ALA A 71 13.35 -0.62 7.68
N LYS A 72 12.33 0.18 7.30
CA LYS A 72 12.27 1.05 6.10
C LYS A 72 10.85 1.58 6.03
N ASN A 73 10.69 2.89 5.76
CA ASN A 73 9.46 3.70 5.81
C ASN A 73 8.20 3.19 5.07
N GLU A 74 8.21 1.99 4.50
CA GLU A 74 7.17 1.36 3.69
C GLU A 74 6.69 0.00 4.24
N TRP A 75 7.25 -0.48 5.35
CA TRP A 75 6.89 -1.75 5.98
C TRP A 75 6.20 -1.54 7.32
N PHE A 76 5.14 -2.30 7.56
CA PHE A 76 4.18 -2.12 8.64
C PHE A 76 3.88 -3.45 9.34
N ASN A 77 3.61 -3.37 10.63
CA ASN A 77 2.97 -4.45 11.39
C ASN A 77 1.47 -4.14 11.49
N LEU A 78 0.69 -4.72 10.56
CA LEU A 78 -0.74 -4.47 10.45
C LEU A 78 -1.53 -5.56 11.15
N THR A 79 -2.67 -5.19 11.74
CA THR A 79 -3.65 -6.16 12.21
C THR A 79 -4.49 -6.70 11.06
N ASP A 80 -5.09 -7.88 11.25
CA ASP A 80 -6.02 -8.47 10.26
C ASP A 80 -7.10 -7.48 9.83
N GLU A 81 -7.66 -6.73 10.78
CA GLU A 81 -8.68 -5.70 10.51
C GLU A 81 -8.17 -4.62 9.55
N GLN A 82 -6.92 -4.17 9.71
CA GLN A 82 -6.29 -3.17 8.83
C GLN A 82 -5.99 -3.75 7.44
N VAL A 83 -5.65 -5.04 7.37
CA VAL A 83 -5.46 -5.75 6.10
C VAL A 83 -6.80 -5.84 5.36
N PHE A 84 -7.86 -6.28 6.05
CA PHE A 84 -9.20 -6.41 5.47
C PHE A 84 -9.82 -5.07 5.06
N SER A 85 -9.55 -3.98 5.79
CA SER A 85 -10.07 -2.65 5.45
C SER A 85 -9.29 -1.96 4.33
N PHE A 86 -8.14 -2.49 3.90
CA PHE A 86 -7.19 -1.81 3.02
C PHE A 86 -7.81 -1.26 1.73
N ILE A 87 -8.65 -2.04 1.05
CA ILE A 87 -9.29 -1.61 -0.20
C ILE A 87 -10.31 -0.50 0.03
N GLU A 88 -11.12 -0.60 1.09
CA GLU A 88 -12.11 0.42 1.43
C GLU A 88 -11.43 1.72 1.85
N ASP A 89 -10.34 1.61 2.60
CA ASP A 89 -9.50 2.76 2.99
C ASP A 89 -8.90 3.47 1.78
N CYS A 90 -8.43 2.70 0.79
CA CYS A 90 -7.94 3.26 -0.47
C CYS A 90 -9.04 4.01 -1.23
N LYS A 91 -10.26 3.46 -1.29
CA LYS A 91 -11.41 4.11 -1.95
C LYS A 91 -11.81 5.40 -1.23
N GLU A 92 -11.85 5.39 0.10
CA GLU A 92 -12.17 6.58 0.90
C GLU A 92 -11.16 7.70 0.69
N ALA A 93 -9.86 7.36 0.74
CA ALA A 93 -8.79 8.30 0.48
C ALA A 93 -8.90 8.86 -0.95
N ASP A 94 -9.10 8.01 -1.96
CA ASP A 94 -9.19 8.42 -3.36
C ASP A 94 -10.40 9.34 -3.62
N LYS A 95 -11.55 9.00 -3.04
CA LYS A 95 -12.75 9.84 -3.11
C LYS A 95 -12.50 11.22 -2.51
N THR A 96 -11.87 11.27 -1.33
CA THR A 96 -11.57 12.53 -0.65
C THR A 96 -10.55 13.36 -1.43
N ILE A 97 -9.50 12.73 -1.95
CA ILE A 97 -8.48 13.38 -2.78
C ILE A 97 -9.10 13.94 -4.07
N SER A 98 -9.95 13.16 -4.74
CA SER A 98 -10.63 13.58 -5.97
C SER A 98 -11.54 14.79 -5.70
N PHE A 99 -12.34 14.73 -4.63
CA PHE A 99 -13.18 15.86 -4.21
C PHE A 99 -12.35 17.12 -3.91
N LEU A 100 -11.22 16.99 -3.20
CA LEU A 100 -10.34 18.13 -2.91
C LEU A 100 -9.68 18.71 -4.16
N LEU A 101 -9.28 17.87 -5.12
CA LEU A 101 -8.73 18.32 -6.41
C LEU A 101 -9.76 19.09 -7.25
N GLU A 102 -11.03 18.69 -7.20
CA GLU A 102 -12.11 19.34 -7.94
C GLU A 102 -12.55 20.67 -7.30
N THR A 103 -12.57 20.72 -5.97
CA THR A 103 -13.12 21.85 -5.20
C THR A 103 -12.08 22.89 -4.78
N ASN A 104 -10.80 22.53 -4.74
CA ASN A 104 -9.74 23.39 -4.27
C ASN A 104 -8.61 23.54 -5.32
N PRO A 105 -8.55 24.68 -6.04
CA PRO A 105 -7.51 24.96 -7.04
C PRO A 105 -6.07 24.95 -6.49
N PHE A 106 -5.90 25.09 -5.17
CA PHE A 106 -4.60 25.10 -4.51
C PHE A 106 -4.16 23.70 -4.03
N PHE A 107 -5.03 22.69 -4.12
CA PHE A 107 -4.73 21.32 -3.73
C PHE A 107 -4.08 20.55 -4.89
N ASN A 108 -2.91 20.97 -5.36
CA ASN A 108 -2.13 20.24 -6.38
C ASN A 108 -1.00 19.41 -5.75
#